data_AF-A0A7L2RKF0-F1
#
_entry.id   AF-A0A7L2RKF0-F1
#
_cell.length_a   1.000
_cell.length_b   1.000
_cell.length_c   1.000
_cell.angle_alpha   90.00
_cell.angle_beta   90.00
_cell.angle_gamma   90.00
#
_symmetry.space_group_name_H-M   'P 1'
#
loop_
_entity.id
_entity.type
_entity.pdbx_description
1 polymer ?
#
loop_
_entity_poly.entity_id
_entity_poly.type
_entity_poly.pdbx_seq_one_letter_code
_entity_poly.pdbx_strand_id
1 'polypeptide(L)'
;ITSMEAKTGEDHTKVHKMKKKVLRKQVRAQHTLMRHEGIECISHATQNLVIANAGLGNGMSRHQLLRIVEEYGAVETLLMPPNKPYSFVKYGTTEEAKKAFDALNGKEVTLEDCGQNIVLYINFVEKVSLQNAVATSFPPGLMVIEKIISSEEERRMLESVDWIGDEDTKNAQKSLKHRRVKHFGYEFRYDNNNIDKDKPLPGGLPEICEVFLEKCLKQGYIKHKPDQLTINGKPYPKSMNLSKVLQNRDHSILLRILIVMDFKHPDGHTVAIMLPRCSLLVMTGESRYLWTHGITPRKYDIIQASELGQKVGTITAHVGDLTLNRRETRTSFTFRKVRRSPCNCIYPSVCDSQKGQQSLVQPSFPHNEMEASKLEQEYVHKVYEEIATHFSSTRHSPWPRIVEFLRSLPTGSIVADIGCGNGKYLGINEDLYMV
;
A
#
# COMPACT_ATOMS: atom_id res chain seq x y z
N ILE A 1 21.67 -23.47 -53.70
CA ILE A 1 20.30 -23.83 -53.28
C ILE A 1 20.30 -24.46 -51.88
N THR A 2 21.30 -25.28 -51.53
CA THR A 2 21.39 -26.00 -50.24
C THR A 2 21.67 -25.18 -48.96
N SER A 3 22.16 -23.92 -49.02
CA SER A 3 22.39 -23.11 -47.80
C SER A 3 21.22 -22.18 -47.42
N MET A 4 20.32 -21.89 -48.35
CA MET A 4 19.10 -21.12 -48.08
C MET A 4 18.00 -21.99 -47.46
N GLU A 5 17.87 -23.26 -47.88
CA GLU A 5 16.90 -24.21 -47.33
C GLU A 5 17.22 -24.68 -45.89
N ALA A 6 18.51 -24.75 -45.54
CA ALA A 6 18.92 -25.09 -44.16
C ALA A 6 18.63 -23.95 -43.16
N LYS A 7 18.81 -22.69 -43.58
CA LYS A 7 18.46 -21.51 -42.76
C LYS A 7 16.95 -21.36 -42.57
N THR A 8 16.15 -21.61 -43.60
CA THR A 8 14.68 -21.57 -43.49
C THR A 8 14.15 -22.69 -42.62
N GLY A 9 14.72 -23.91 -42.68
CA GLY A 9 14.36 -25.03 -41.81
C GLY A 9 14.63 -24.77 -40.32
N GLU A 10 15.77 -24.19 -39.96
CA GLU A 10 16.08 -23.83 -38.57
C GLU A 10 15.18 -22.71 -38.03
N ASP A 11 14.89 -21.68 -38.85
CA ASP A 11 13.98 -20.60 -38.47
C ASP A 11 12.53 -21.09 -38.30
N HIS A 12 12.04 -21.95 -39.20
CA HIS A 12 10.71 -22.56 -39.06
C HIS A 12 10.60 -23.38 -37.76
N THR A 13 11.65 -24.11 -37.40
CA THR A 13 11.69 -24.94 -36.19
C THR A 13 11.73 -24.08 -34.91
N LYS A 14 12.48 -22.97 -34.94
CA LYS A 14 12.53 -21.97 -33.84
C LYS A 14 11.19 -21.26 -33.65
N VAL A 15 10.56 -20.80 -34.74
CA VAL A 15 9.24 -20.17 -34.72
C VAL A 15 8.18 -21.13 -34.18
N HIS A 16 8.20 -22.40 -34.60
CA HIS A 16 7.28 -23.42 -34.11
C HIS A 16 7.45 -23.70 -32.60
N LYS A 17 8.71 -23.78 -32.11
CA LYS A 17 9.01 -23.92 -30.68
C LYS A 17 8.53 -22.71 -29.87
N MET A 18 8.70 -21.49 -30.38
CA MET A 18 8.21 -20.26 -29.75
C MET A 18 6.68 -20.23 -29.67
N LYS A 19 5.98 -20.53 -30.77
CA LYS A 19 4.51 -20.62 -30.78
C LYS A 19 3.98 -21.63 -29.77
N LYS A 20 4.60 -22.81 -29.69
CA LYS A 20 4.25 -23.84 -28.70
C LYS A 20 4.49 -23.38 -27.25
N LYS A 21 5.56 -22.60 -27.01
CA LYS A 21 5.85 -22.02 -25.69
C LYS A 21 4.80 -20.98 -25.28
N VAL A 22 4.41 -20.08 -26.18
CA VAL A 22 3.36 -19.08 -25.94
C VAL A 22 2.03 -19.78 -25.63
N LEU A 23 1.62 -20.75 -26.44
CA LEU A 23 0.38 -21.51 -26.22
C LEU A 23 0.35 -22.20 -24.85
N ARG A 24 1.45 -22.87 -24.45
CA ARG A 24 1.55 -23.50 -23.12
C ARG A 24 1.38 -22.50 -21.98
N LYS A 25 1.96 -21.30 -22.12
CA LYS A 25 1.88 -20.24 -21.10
C LYS A 25 0.50 -19.59 -21.07
N GLN A 26 -0.13 -19.42 -22.23
CA GLN A 26 -1.51 -18.95 -22.36
C GLN A 26 -2.50 -19.91 -21.68
N VAL A 27 -2.39 -21.22 -21.95
CA VAL A 27 -3.22 -22.24 -21.29
C VAL A 27 -2.99 -22.25 -19.76
N ARG A 28 -1.75 -22.08 -19.31
CA ARG A 28 -1.45 -21.94 -17.86
C ARG A 28 -2.10 -20.67 -17.26
N ALA A 29 -2.15 -19.58 -18.01
CA ALA A 29 -2.84 -18.37 -17.59
C ALA A 29 -4.36 -18.60 -17.47
N GLN A 30 -4.97 -19.29 -18.45
CA GLN A 30 -6.40 -19.68 -18.40
C GLN A 30 -6.71 -20.51 -17.15
N HIS A 31 -5.91 -21.54 -16.85
CA HIS A 31 -6.10 -22.36 -15.65
C HIS A 31 -5.96 -21.55 -14.36
N THR A 32 -5.02 -20.61 -14.30
CA THR A 32 -4.84 -19.73 -13.13
C THR A 32 -6.05 -18.82 -12.93
N LEU A 33 -6.52 -18.19 -14.01
CA LEU A 33 -7.69 -17.31 -14.02
C LEU A 33 -8.95 -18.06 -13.59
N MET A 34 -9.16 -19.29 -14.07
CA MET A 34 -10.27 -20.13 -13.63
C MET A 34 -10.17 -20.53 -12.16
N ARG A 35 -9.02 -21.09 -11.76
CA ARG A 35 -8.85 -21.69 -10.43
C ARG A 35 -8.94 -20.65 -9.30
N HIS A 36 -8.40 -19.46 -9.50
CA HIS A 36 -8.26 -18.47 -8.44
C HIS A 36 -9.25 -17.32 -8.53
N GLU A 37 -9.81 -17.06 -9.71
CA GLU A 37 -10.63 -15.88 -9.97
C GLU A 37 -12.01 -16.25 -10.56
N GLY A 38 -12.24 -17.51 -10.94
CA GLY A 38 -13.49 -17.96 -11.56
C GLY A 38 -13.74 -17.39 -12.97
N ILE A 39 -12.69 -16.92 -13.65
CA ILE A 39 -12.80 -16.28 -14.98
C ILE A 39 -12.68 -17.33 -16.08
N GLU A 40 -13.79 -17.59 -16.78
CA GLU A 40 -13.85 -18.57 -17.87
C GLU A 40 -13.35 -17.99 -19.19
N CYS A 41 -12.29 -18.60 -19.72
CA CYS A 41 -11.73 -18.29 -21.02
C CYS A 41 -12.36 -19.19 -22.09
N ILE A 42 -12.80 -18.59 -23.19
CA ILE A 42 -13.48 -19.27 -24.31
C ILE A 42 -12.59 -19.32 -25.55
N SER A 43 -12.89 -20.26 -26.44
CA SER A 43 -12.09 -20.52 -27.65
C SER A 43 -12.53 -19.73 -28.88
N HIS A 44 -13.78 -19.26 -28.92
CA HIS A 44 -14.31 -18.47 -30.02
C HIS A 44 -14.13 -16.97 -29.78
N ALA A 45 -14.05 -16.20 -30.86
CA ALA A 45 -13.79 -14.77 -30.79
C ALA A 45 -15.01 -14.03 -30.22
N THR A 46 -14.76 -13.11 -29.29
CA THR A 46 -15.73 -12.16 -28.73
C THR A 46 -15.12 -10.77 -28.70
N GLN A 47 -15.95 -9.76 -28.44
CA GLN A 47 -15.48 -8.38 -28.21
C GLN A 47 -14.62 -8.23 -26.95
N ASN A 48 -14.71 -9.17 -26.00
CA ASN A 48 -14.11 -9.08 -24.67
C ASN A 48 -12.85 -9.94 -24.58
N LEU A 49 -11.75 -9.33 -24.12
CA LEU A 49 -10.49 -10.02 -23.87
C LEU A 49 -10.07 -9.85 -22.42
N VAL A 50 -9.49 -10.90 -21.85
CA VAL A 50 -8.65 -10.80 -20.64
C VAL A 50 -7.18 -10.77 -21.06
N ILE A 51 -6.43 -9.80 -20.53
CA ILE A 51 -5.00 -9.61 -20.79
C ILE A 51 -4.24 -9.98 -19.51
N ALA A 52 -3.76 -11.21 -19.45
CA ALA A 52 -2.93 -11.66 -18.34
C ALA A 52 -1.56 -10.97 -18.36
N ASN A 53 -1.02 -10.73 -17.17
CA ASN A 53 0.17 -9.94 -16.85
C ASN A 53 0.03 -8.42 -17.08
N ALA A 54 -1.05 -7.92 -17.68
CA ALA A 54 -1.28 -6.49 -17.90
C ALA A 54 -2.24 -5.87 -16.86
N GLY A 55 -2.07 -6.18 -15.58
CA GLY A 55 -2.88 -5.61 -14.50
C GLY A 55 -2.10 -4.64 -13.60
N LEU A 56 -2.83 -3.84 -12.81
CA LEU A 56 -2.25 -2.91 -11.84
C LEU A 56 -1.35 -3.62 -10.82
N GLY A 57 -1.72 -4.85 -10.43
CA GLY A 57 -0.94 -5.68 -9.51
C GLY A 57 0.41 -6.15 -10.09
N ASN A 58 0.58 -6.07 -11.41
CA ASN A 58 1.85 -6.39 -12.09
C ASN A 58 2.58 -5.14 -12.60
N GLY A 59 2.18 -3.94 -12.16
CA GLY A 59 2.85 -2.68 -12.52
C GLY A 59 2.40 -2.08 -13.86
N MET A 60 1.37 -2.63 -14.52
CA MET A 60 0.83 -2.05 -15.75
C MET A 60 -0.06 -0.84 -15.43
N SER A 61 0.29 0.34 -15.93
CA SER A 61 -0.54 1.54 -15.81
C SER A 61 -1.67 1.55 -16.84
N ARG A 62 -2.76 2.27 -16.55
CA ARG A 62 -3.90 2.40 -17.47
C ARG A 62 -3.51 3.08 -18.78
N HIS A 63 -2.80 4.20 -18.67
CA HIS A 63 -2.35 4.98 -19.82
C HIS A 63 -1.47 4.16 -20.76
N GLN A 64 -0.53 3.38 -20.20
CA GLN A 64 0.33 2.53 -21.01
C GLN A 64 -0.47 1.42 -21.70
N LEU A 65 -1.33 0.70 -20.96
CA LEU A 65 -2.12 -0.37 -21.55
C LEU A 65 -3.11 0.14 -22.60
N LEU A 66 -3.80 1.25 -22.31
CA LEU A 66 -4.78 1.86 -23.21
C LEU A 66 -4.13 2.21 -24.55
N ARG A 67 -2.96 2.87 -24.55
CA ARG A 67 -2.20 3.14 -25.79
C ARG A 67 -1.90 1.87 -26.59
N ILE A 68 -1.50 0.79 -25.90
CA ILE A 68 -1.19 -0.49 -26.56
C ILE A 68 -2.44 -1.10 -27.20
N VAL A 69 -3.59 -1.08 -26.51
CA VAL A 69 -4.81 -1.75 -26.99
C VAL A 69 -5.53 -0.93 -28.08
N GLU A 70 -5.43 0.40 -28.04
CA GLU A 70 -6.02 1.31 -29.04
C GLU A 70 -5.36 1.21 -30.42
N GLU A 71 -4.12 0.71 -30.52
CA GLU A 71 -3.46 0.42 -31.82
C GLU A 71 -4.24 -0.62 -32.66
N TYR A 72 -5.11 -1.41 -32.04
CA TYR A 72 -5.77 -2.55 -32.67
C TYR A 72 -7.27 -2.35 -32.92
N GLY A 73 -7.88 -1.30 -32.38
CA GLY A 73 -9.29 -0.97 -32.59
C GLY A 73 -9.86 -0.02 -31.55
N ALA A 74 -11.13 0.37 -31.74
CA ALA A 74 -11.82 1.24 -30.79
C ALA A 74 -12.10 0.51 -29.47
N VAL A 75 -11.54 1.02 -28.37
CA VAL A 75 -11.73 0.46 -27.02
C VAL A 75 -12.96 1.08 -26.37
N GLU A 76 -14.02 0.28 -26.19
CA GLU A 76 -15.23 0.71 -25.49
C GLU A 76 -15.02 0.76 -23.98
N THR A 77 -14.28 -0.20 -23.43
CA THR A 77 -14.06 -0.29 -21.99
C THR A 77 -12.73 -0.95 -21.67
N LEU A 78 -11.97 -0.34 -20.76
CA LEU A 78 -10.78 -0.92 -20.16
C LEU A 78 -10.98 -1.05 -18.65
N LEU A 79 -11.02 -2.28 -18.15
CA LEU A 79 -11.22 -2.61 -16.73
C LEU A 79 -9.90 -3.15 -16.16
N MET A 80 -9.38 -2.49 -15.12
CA MET A 80 -8.14 -2.92 -14.46
C MET A 80 -8.38 -3.19 -12.97
N PRO A 81 -8.74 -4.43 -12.58
CA PRO A 81 -9.06 -4.74 -11.20
C PRO A 81 -7.90 -4.42 -10.24
N PRO A 82 -8.18 -3.83 -9.06
CA PRO A 82 -7.14 -3.40 -8.14
C PRO A 82 -6.32 -4.59 -7.64
N ASN A 83 -4.99 -4.43 -7.61
CA ASN A 83 -4.02 -5.43 -7.17
C ASN A 83 -4.03 -6.76 -7.95
N LYS A 84 -4.76 -6.86 -9.08
CA LYS A 84 -4.76 -8.06 -9.92
C LYS A 84 -3.69 -7.98 -11.01
N PRO A 85 -3.07 -9.11 -11.40
CA PRO A 85 -2.06 -9.16 -12.44
C PRO A 85 -2.66 -9.29 -13.84
N TYR A 86 -3.94 -8.95 -14.03
CA TYR A 86 -4.64 -9.01 -15.30
C TYR A 86 -5.60 -7.82 -15.44
N SER A 87 -6.04 -7.57 -16.66
CA SER A 87 -7.04 -6.56 -17.01
C SER A 87 -8.00 -7.11 -18.06
N PHE A 88 -9.11 -6.41 -18.29
CA PHE A 88 -10.06 -6.73 -19.34
C PHE A 88 -10.23 -5.56 -20.29
N VAL A 89 -10.36 -5.86 -21.57
CA VAL A 89 -10.66 -4.87 -22.60
C VAL A 89 -11.88 -5.34 -23.40
N LYS A 90 -12.78 -4.40 -23.70
CA LYS A 90 -13.89 -4.58 -24.63
C LYS A 90 -13.66 -3.67 -25.84
N TYR A 91 -13.63 -4.27 -27.02
CA TYR A 91 -13.55 -3.55 -28.29
C TYR A 91 -14.94 -3.30 -28.89
N GLY A 92 -15.03 -2.34 -29.81
CA GLY A 92 -16.25 -2.05 -30.57
C GLY A 92 -16.72 -3.22 -31.44
N THR A 93 -15.80 -4.03 -31.97
CA THR A 93 -16.12 -5.19 -32.81
C THR A 93 -15.32 -6.44 -32.42
N THR A 94 -15.85 -7.61 -32.79
CA THR A 94 -15.18 -8.90 -32.57
C THR A 94 -13.92 -9.02 -33.43
N GLU A 95 -13.91 -8.42 -34.62
CA GLU A 95 -12.79 -8.39 -35.56
C GLU A 95 -11.60 -7.61 -34.98
N GLU A 96 -11.84 -6.46 -34.35
CA GLU A 96 -10.81 -5.69 -33.65
C GLU A 96 -10.24 -6.46 -32.45
N ALA A 97 -11.10 -7.08 -31.65
CA ALA A 97 -10.66 -7.93 -30.54
C ALA A 97 -9.80 -9.10 -31.02
N LYS A 98 -10.18 -9.74 -32.15
CA LYS A 98 -9.39 -10.81 -32.76
C LYS A 98 -8.03 -10.30 -33.26
N LYS A 99 -8.01 -9.14 -33.91
CA LYS A 99 -6.76 -8.48 -34.35
C LYS A 99 -5.82 -8.21 -33.17
N ALA A 100 -6.36 -7.72 -32.05
CA ALA A 100 -5.60 -7.51 -30.81
C ALA A 100 -5.11 -8.83 -30.21
N PHE A 101 -5.95 -9.87 -30.16
CA PHE A 101 -5.58 -11.21 -29.70
C PHE A 101 -4.40 -11.78 -30.49
N ASP A 102 -4.47 -11.76 -31.82
CA ASP A 102 -3.46 -12.33 -32.70
C ASP A 102 -2.11 -11.58 -32.60
N ALA A 103 -2.15 -10.27 -32.38
CA ALA A 103 -0.96 -9.42 -32.32
C ALA A 103 -0.31 -9.31 -30.93
N LEU A 104 -1.11 -9.30 -29.85
CA LEU A 104 -0.62 -9.07 -28.50
C LEU A 104 -0.30 -10.37 -27.74
N ASN A 105 -0.88 -11.51 -28.12
CA ASN A 105 -0.64 -12.77 -27.41
C ASN A 105 0.82 -13.24 -27.57
N GLY A 106 1.55 -13.29 -26.45
CA GLY A 106 2.97 -13.59 -26.42
C GLY A 106 3.89 -12.39 -26.68
N LYS A 107 3.36 -11.17 -26.84
CA LYS A 107 4.14 -9.94 -27.02
C LYS A 107 4.83 -9.55 -25.72
N GLU A 108 6.11 -9.21 -25.81
CA GLU A 108 6.88 -8.65 -24.70
C GLU A 108 6.68 -7.13 -24.65
N VAL A 109 6.43 -6.60 -23.45
CA VAL A 109 6.19 -5.19 -23.19
C VAL A 109 7.07 -4.76 -22.01
N THR A 110 7.80 -3.66 -22.19
CA THR A 110 8.59 -3.05 -21.12
C THR A 110 7.71 -2.09 -20.32
N LEU A 111 7.60 -2.31 -19.01
CA LEU A 111 6.86 -1.42 -18.11
C LEU A 111 7.58 -0.07 -17.99
N GLU A 112 6.88 1.03 -18.29
CA GLU A 112 7.49 2.37 -18.36
C GLU A 112 8.09 2.82 -17.02
N ASP A 113 7.46 2.47 -15.89
CA ASP A 113 7.88 2.97 -14.59
C ASP A 113 9.03 2.19 -13.95
N CYS A 114 9.24 0.91 -14.30
CA CYS A 114 10.25 0.06 -13.68
C CYS A 114 11.23 -0.62 -14.65
N GLY A 115 11.05 -0.45 -15.96
CA GLY A 115 11.91 -1.05 -16.99
C GLY A 115 11.88 -2.58 -17.02
N GLN A 116 10.94 -3.20 -16.31
CA GLN A 116 10.79 -4.65 -16.28
C GLN A 116 10.01 -5.10 -17.51
N ASN A 117 10.49 -6.15 -18.18
CA ASN A 117 9.77 -6.75 -19.28
C ASN A 117 8.73 -7.76 -18.77
N ILE A 118 7.54 -7.68 -19.33
CA ILE A 118 6.44 -8.61 -19.09
C ILE A 118 5.98 -9.19 -20.43
N VAL A 119 5.48 -10.42 -20.43
CA VAL A 119 4.90 -11.04 -21.63
C VAL A 119 3.38 -11.09 -21.45
N LEU A 120 2.64 -10.59 -22.44
CA LEU A 120 1.18 -10.57 -22.42
C LEU A 120 0.62 -11.93 -22.86
N TYR A 121 -0.44 -12.39 -22.20
CA TYR A 121 -1.20 -13.56 -22.66
C TYR A 121 -2.68 -13.18 -22.74
N ILE A 122 -3.24 -13.25 -23.95
CA ILE A 122 -4.59 -12.78 -24.24
C ILE A 122 -5.54 -13.98 -24.30
N ASN A 123 -6.75 -13.86 -23.77
CA ASN A 123 -7.80 -14.86 -23.96
C ASN A 123 -9.15 -14.19 -24.18
N PHE A 124 -10.03 -14.82 -24.96
CA PHE A 124 -11.43 -14.38 -25.09
C PHE A 124 -12.21 -14.76 -23.83
N VAL A 125 -13.17 -13.91 -23.45
CA VAL A 125 -14.11 -14.15 -22.35
C VAL A 125 -15.52 -13.78 -22.78
N GLU A 126 -16.54 -14.42 -22.20
CA GLU A 126 -17.95 -14.15 -22.55
C GLU A 126 -18.40 -12.79 -22.00
N LYS A 127 -18.15 -12.56 -20.70
CA LYS A 127 -18.54 -11.34 -19.98
C LYS A 127 -17.44 -10.91 -19.03
N VAL A 128 -17.32 -9.60 -18.81
CA VAL A 128 -16.48 -9.06 -17.74
C VAL A 128 -17.34 -8.86 -16.50
N SER A 129 -17.18 -9.72 -15.49
CA SER A 129 -17.89 -9.59 -14.22
C SER A 129 -17.20 -8.54 -13.33
N LEU A 130 -17.91 -7.45 -13.07
CA LEU A 130 -17.49 -6.38 -12.18
C LEU A 130 -17.96 -6.70 -10.75
N GLN A 131 -17.08 -7.11 -9.85
CA GLN A 131 -17.39 -6.95 -8.43
C GLN A 131 -17.23 -5.46 -8.11
N ASN A 132 -18.35 -4.74 -8.12
CA ASN A 132 -18.38 -3.35 -7.68
C ASN A 132 -18.02 -3.31 -6.20
N ALA A 133 -16.86 -2.75 -5.86
CA ALA A 133 -16.62 -2.39 -4.47
C ALA A 133 -17.58 -1.25 -4.12
N VAL A 134 -18.35 -1.44 -3.06
CA VAL A 134 -19.27 -0.43 -2.53
C VAL A 134 -18.46 0.82 -2.20
N ALA A 135 -18.96 1.98 -2.63
CA ALA A 135 -18.39 3.26 -2.25
C ALA A 135 -18.45 3.40 -0.72
N THR A 136 -17.31 3.25 -0.06
CA THR A 136 -17.21 3.47 1.38
C THR A 136 -17.16 4.96 1.64
N SER A 137 -18.00 5.46 2.55
CA SER A 137 -17.93 6.84 3.02
C SER A 137 -16.63 7.11 3.79
N PHE A 138 -16.25 8.37 3.91
CA PHE A 138 -15.17 8.78 4.81
C PHE A 138 -15.48 8.35 6.26
N PRO A 139 -14.46 7.95 7.04
CA PRO A 139 -14.60 7.77 8.48
C PRO A 139 -15.24 9.00 9.15
N PRO A 140 -16.23 8.84 10.04
CA PRO A 140 -16.89 9.97 10.68
C PRO A 140 -15.92 10.91 11.40
N GLY A 141 -16.03 12.21 11.12
CA GLY A 141 -15.12 13.24 11.67
C GLY A 141 -13.80 13.40 10.92
N LEU A 142 -13.63 12.72 9.78
CA LEU A 142 -12.52 12.94 8.86
C LEU A 142 -12.89 14.03 7.82
N MET A 143 -11.95 14.93 7.55
CA MET A 143 -12.08 15.95 6.52
C MET A 143 -10.76 16.09 5.76
N VAL A 144 -10.83 16.32 4.44
CA VAL A 144 -9.66 16.67 3.64
C VAL A 144 -9.94 17.98 2.93
N ILE A 145 -9.06 18.96 3.11
CA ILE A 145 -9.12 20.26 2.46
C ILE A 145 -8.02 20.34 1.43
N GLU A 146 -8.40 20.45 0.16
CA GLU A 146 -7.45 20.53 -0.94
C GLU A 146 -6.84 21.93 -1.08
N LYS A 147 -5.62 21.98 -1.63
CA LYS A 147 -4.94 23.23 -1.99
C LYS A 147 -4.98 24.26 -0.85
N ILE A 148 -4.82 23.78 0.39
CA ILE A 148 -4.87 24.63 1.59
C ILE A 148 -3.70 25.62 1.63
N ILE A 149 -2.60 25.25 0.97
CA ILE A 149 -1.41 26.08 0.81
C ILE A 149 -1.04 26.16 -0.68
N SER A 150 -0.45 27.28 -1.06
CA SER A 150 0.16 27.50 -2.36
C SER A 150 1.47 26.72 -2.50
N SER A 151 1.93 26.52 -3.74
CA SER A 151 3.23 25.89 -4.02
C SER A 151 4.39 26.65 -3.36
N GLU A 152 4.27 27.97 -3.22
CA GLU A 152 5.29 28.82 -2.60
C GLU A 152 5.31 28.67 -1.07
N GLU A 153 4.15 28.55 -0.43
CA GLU A 153 4.07 28.19 0.99
C GLU A 153 4.60 26.78 1.23
N GLU A 154 4.29 25.81 0.35
CA GLU A 154 4.82 24.43 0.42
C GLU A 154 6.34 24.45 0.40
N ARG A 155 6.92 25.16 -0.56
CA ARG A 155 8.37 25.31 -0.72
C ARG A 155 9.01 25.90 0.52
N ARG A 156 8.51 27.04 1.02
CA ARG A 156 9.04 27.71 2.22
C ARG A 156 8.96 26.83 3.47
N MET A 157 7.84 26.13 3.67
CA MET A 157 7.71 25.18 4.79
C MET A 157 8.71 24.04 4.67
N LEU A 158 8.92 23.47 3.47
CA LEU A 158 9.88 22.38 3.26
C LEU A 158 11.33 22.81 3.47
N GLU A 159 11.71 23.98 2.97
CA GLU A 159 13.06 24.56 3.11
C GLU A 159 13.40 24.92 4.55
N SER A 160 12.40 25.31 5.35
CA SER A 160 12.60 25.60 6.78
C SER A 160 12.94 24.36 7.63
N VAL A 161 12.77 23.15 7.07
CA VAL A 161 13.11 21.91 7.77
C VAL A 161 14.59 21.64 7.63
N ASP A 162 15.38 22.23 8.52
CA ASP A 162 16.77 21.83 8.64
C ASP A 162 16.86 20.41 9.19
N TRP A 163 17.46 19.52 8.40
CA TRP A 163 17.65 18.13 8.77
C TRP A 163 19.07 17.86 9.32
N ILE A 164 20.00 18.79 9.21
CA ILE A 164 21.39 18.68 9.64
C ILE A 164 21.47 19.36 11.02
N GLY A 165 21.17 18.63 12.10
CA GLY A 165 20.96 19.26 13.41
C GLY A 165 22.18 19.97 14.03
N ASP A 166 21.88 21.00 14.83
CA ASP A 166 22.70 21.55 15.92
C ASP A 166 23.01 20.51 17.00
N GLU A 167 24.18 20.61 17.64
CA GLU A 167 24.71 19.66 18.62
C GLU A 167 23.78 19.42 19.84
N ASP A 168 22.95 20.40 20.22
CA ASP A 168 22.09 20.36 21.40
C ASP A 168 20.77 19.59 21.21
N THR A 169 20.36 19.26 19.98
CA THR A 169 19.06 18.60 19.68
C THR A 169 19.15 17.16 19.16
N LYS A 170 20.30 16.49 19.38
CA LYS A 170 20.54 15.09 18.97
C LYS A 170 19.46 14.10 19.43
N ASN A 171 18.73 14.37 20.52
CA ASN A 171 17.64 13.51 21.02
C ASN A 171 16.29 13.72 20.33
N ALA A 172 15.98 14.93 19.84
CA ALA A 172 14.70 15.28 19.21
C ALA A 172 14.64 14.94 17.71
N GLN A 173 15.81 14.69 17.10
CA GLN A 173 15.95 14.18 15.75
C GLN A 173 16.26 12.68 15.79
N LYS A 174 15.27 11.86 15.49
CA LYS A 174 15.44 10.40 15.45
C LYS A 174 15.42 9.92 14.01
N SER A 175 16.48 9.20 13.64
CA SER A 175 16.46 8.32 12.48
C SER A 175 15.79 7.02 12.91
N LEU A 176 14.53 6.85 12.54
CA LEU A 176 13.90 5.52 12.61
C LEU A 176 14.39 4.70 11.42
N LYS A 177 14.42 3.37 11.55
CA LYS A 177 15.03 2.42 10.59
C LYS A 177 14.92 2.78 9.11
N HIS A 178 13.82 3.42 8.69
CA HIS A 178 13.63 3.87 7.32
C HIS A 178 13.17 5.32 7.15
N ARG A 179 13.04 6.16 8.19
CA ARG A 179 12.54 7.57 8.08
C ARG A 179 13.25 8.54 8.99
N ARG A 180 13.35 9.80 8.55
CA ARG A 180 13.78 10.91 9.39
C ARG A 180 12.54 11.52 10.05
N VAL A 181 12.60 11.69 11.36
CA VAL A 181 11.54 12.40 12.09
C VAL A 181 12.15 13.52 12.91
N LYS A 182 11.50 14.69 12.87
CA LYS A 182 11.83 15.85 13.69
C LYS A 182 10.61 16.25 14.51
N HIS A 183 10.82 16.58 15.78
CA HIS A 183 9.75 16.96 16.71
C HIS A 183 9.92 18.42 17.16
N PHE A 184 8.81 19.11 17.36
CA PHE A 184 8.75 20.48 17.87
C PHE A 184 7.65 20.58 18.93
N GLY A 185 7.82 21.48 19.90
CA GLY A 185 6.99 21.60 21.10
C GLY A 185 7.19 20.46 22.09
N TYR A 186 6.97 19.22 21.67
CA TYR A 186 7.15 18.02 22.49
C TYR A 186 7.69 16.84 21.69
N GLU A 187 8.66 16.12 22.27
CA GLU A 187 9.22 14.90 21.71
C GLU A 187 8.22 13.74 21.81
N PHE A 188 7.98 13.05 20.70
CA PHE A 188 7.23 11.79 20.72
C PHE A 188 8.17 10.63 21.03
N ARG A 189 7.90 9.94 22.14
CA ARG A 189 8.63 8.75 22.60
C ARG A 189 8.05 7.51 21.96
N TYR A 190 8.82 6.86 21.09
CA TYR A 190 8.35 5.69 20.31
C TYR A 190 8.38 4.37 21.08
N ASP A 191 9.16 4.31 22.15
CA ASP A 191 9.26 3.19 23.09
C ASP A 191 7.93 2.94 23.83
N ASN A 192 7.28 4.01 24.27
CA ASN A 192 6.00 3.95 25.00
C ASN A 192 4.84 4.63 24.24
N ASN A 193 5.09 5.06 23.00
CA ASN A 193 4.18 5.81 22.13
C ASN A 193 3.63 7.12 22.72
N ASN A 194 4.24 7.71 23.75
CA ASN A 194 3.69 8.86 24.48
C ASN A 194 4.55 10.14 24.35
N ILE A 195 4.15 11.20 25.05
CA ILE A 195 4.92 12.44 25.27
C ILE A 195 5.16 12.58 26.76
N ASP A 196 6.33 13.11 27.12
CA ASP A 196 6.58 13.64 28.45
C ASP A 196 6.07 15.08 28.55
N LYS A 197 4.97 15.26 29.28
CA LYS A 197 4.26 16.54 29.40
C LYS A 197 5.04 17.59 30.19
N ASP A 198 6.02 17.15 30.97
CA ASP A 198 6.82 17.98 31.87
C ASP A 198 8.16 18.38 31.22
N LYS A 199 8.45 17.87 30.02
CA LYS A 199 9.67 18.15 29.26
C LYS A 199 9.36 18.65 27.84
N PRO A 200 8.85 19.88 27.69
CA PRO A 200 8.70 20.50 26.36
C PRO A 200 10.08 20.71 25.72
N LEU A 201 10.13 20.61 24.40
CA LEU A 201 11.31 20.96 23.61
C LEU A 201 11.48 22.48 23.55
N PRO A 202 12.72 23.00 23.55
CA PRO A 202 12.99 24.42 23.42
C PRO A 202 12.50 24.96 22.07
N GLY A 203 12.14 26.25 22.03
CA GLY A 203 11.74 26.94 20.79
C GLY A 203 10.29 26.72 20.32
N GLY A 204 9.50 25.87 20.99
CA GLY A 204 8.08 25.71 20.67
C GLY A 204 7.82 25.18 19.26
N LEU A 205 6.83 25.74 18.56
CA LEU A 205 6.55 25.43 17.16
C LEU A 205 7.30 26.43 16.25
N PRO A 206 7.76 26.01 15.06
CA PRO A 206 8.40 26.92 14.11
C PRO A 206 7.49 28.07 13.68
N GLU A 207 8.00 29.30 13.69
CA GLU A 207 7.25 30.51 13.31
C GLU A 207 6.66 30.45 11.89
N ILE A 208 7.35 29.77 10.96
CA ILE A 208 6.86 29.53 9.60
C ILE A 208 5.50 28.81 9.55
N CYS A 209 5.16 28.06 10.60
CA CYS A 209 3.87 27.38 10.71
C CYS A 209 2.75 28.30 11.24
N GLU A 210 3.08 29.45 11.85
CA GLU A 210 2.13 30.30 12.55
C GLU A 210 1.04 30.82 11.62
N VAL A 211 1.44 31.41 10.49
CA VAL A 211 0.51 31.93 9.46
C VAL A 211 -0.47 30.85 8.98
N PHE A 212 0.03 29.62 8.79
CA PHE A 212 -0.78 28.48 8.40
C PHE A 212 -1.76 28.05 9.50
N LEU A 213 -1.33 28.03 10.75
CA LEU A 213 -2.17 27.65 11.89
C LEU A 213 -3.26 28.69 12.16
N GLU A 214 -2.93 29.98 12.08
CA GLU A 214 -3.91 31.07 12.17
C GLU A 214 -4.95 30.99 11.06
N LYS A 215 -4.52 30.71 9.83
CA LYS A 215 -5.44 30.45 8.70
C LYS A 215 -6.38 29.28 9.02
N CYS A 216 -5.86 28.17 9.54
CA CYS A 216 -6.67 27.01 9.90
C CYS A 216 -7.69 27.30 11.02
N LEU A 217 -7.30 28.11 12.02
CA LEU A 217 -8.19 28.54 13.10
C LEU A 217 -9.29 29.47 12.57
N LYS A 218 -8.91 30.49 11.79
CA LYS A 218 -9.84 31.48 11.22
C LYS A 218 -10.89 30.83 10.31
N GLN A 219 -10.49 29.80 9.56
CA GLN A 219 -11.38 29.04 8.67
C GLN A 219 -12.17 27.95 9.42
N GLY A 220 -11.94 27.75 10.73
CA GLY A 220 -12.63 26.75 11.53
C GLY A 220 -12.23 25.30 11.25
N TYR A 221 -11.16 25.05 10.48
CA TYR A 221 -10.66 23.70 10.21
C TYR A 221 -10.09 23.04 11.46
N ILE A 222 -9.57 23.84 12.39
CA ILE A 222 -9.13 23.39 13.71
C ILE A 222 -9.77 24.24 14.79
N LYS A 223 -10.12 23.60 15.92
CA LYS A 223 -10.74 24.28 17.07
C LYS A 223 -9.74 24.88 18.04
N HIS A 224 -8.54 24.30 18.10
CA HIS A 224 -7.50 24.69 19.05
C HIS A 224 -6.15 24.82 18.36
N LYS A 225 -5.37 25.82 18.79
CA LYS A 225 -4.01 26.01 18.30
C LYS A 225 -3.11 24.87 18.81
N PRO A 226 -2.49 24.07 17.92
CA PRO A 226 -1.64 22.97 18.32
C PRO A 226 -0.35 23.47 18.99
N ASP A 227 0.19 22.66 19.89
CA ASP A 227 1.43 22.92 20.63
C ASP A 227 2.45 21.78 20.46
N GLN A 228 2.18 20.84 19.55
CA GLN A 228 3.09 19.80 19.16
C GLN A 228 3.10 19.61 17.64
N LEU A 229 4.29 19.47 17.07
CA LEU A 229 4.48 19.17 15.66
C LEU A 229 5.44 18.00 15.48
N THR A 230 5.09 17.09 14.56
CA THR A 230 5.95 16.01 14.09
C THR A 230 6.15 16.14 12.60
N ILE A 231 7.40 16.32 12.17
CA ILE A 231 7.78 16.33 10.76
C ILE A 231 8.30 14.95 10.37
N ASN A 232 7.63 14.27 9.43
CA ASN A 232 8.07 12.99 8.89
C ASN A 232 8.63 13.17 7.47
N GLY A 233 9.93 12.91 7.28
CA GLY A 233 10.62 12.95 5.97
C GLY A 233 11.32 11.62 5.64
N LYS A 234 11.69 11.41 4.37
CA LYS A 234 12.49 10.26 3.91
C LYS A 234 13.28 10.59 2.64
N PRO A 235 14.49 10.02 2.47
CA PRO A 235 14.92 9.41 1.22
C PRO A 235 14.38 7.95 1.15
N TYR A 236 13.82 7.50 0.03
CA TYR A 236 13.56 6.06 -0.24
C TYR A 236 14.81 5.47 -0.91
N PRO A 237 15.25 4.22 -0.60
CA PRO A 237 14.52 3.00 -0.96
C PRO A 237 14.51 1.86 0.09
N LYS A 238 13.66 0.86 -0.18
CA LYS A 238 13.43 -0.45 0.49
C LYS A 238 12.54 -0.50 1.75
N SER A 239 11.42 -1.19 1.52
CA SER A 239 10.48 -1.91 2.40
C SER A 239 10.33 -1.54 3.89
N MET A 240 9.10 -1.12 4.18
CA MET A 240 8.23 -1.52 5.31
C MET A 240 8.12 -0.71 6.62
N ASN A 241 6.85 -0.71 7.04
CA ASN A 241 6.19 -0.39 8.31
C ASN A 241 6.21 1.07 8.80
N LEU A 242 5.06 1.74 8.63
CA LEU A 242 4.64 2.78 9.56
C LEU A 242 3.92 2.08 10.72
N SER A 243 4.39 2.33 11.94
CA SER A 243 3.76 1.85 13.17
C SER A 243 2.34 2.42 13.32
N LYS A 244 1.42 1.60 13.83
CA LYS A 244 0.09 2.02 14.31
C LYS A 244 0.27 3.19 15.28
N VAL A 245 -0.18 4.40 14.93
CA VAL A 245 -0.23 5.53 15.87
C VAL A 245 -1.63 5.61 16.47
N LEU A 246 -1.90 4.71 17.40
CA LEU A 246 -2.95 4.90 18.39
C LEU A 246 -2.40 5.85 19.45
N GLN A 247 -3.04 7.00 19.64
CA GLN A 247 -3.11 7.69 20.93
C GLN A 247 -3.92 8.99 20.88
N ASN A 248 -4.65 9.21 21.97
CA ASN A 248 -5.59 10.29 22.25
C ASN A 248 -4.92 11.68 22.21
N ARG A 249 -5.08 12.40 21.10
CA ARG A 249 -4.72 13.81 20.99
C ARG A 249 -5.71 14.53 20.09
N ASP A 250 -6.10 15.72 20.51
CA ASP A 250 -7.04 16.55 19.76
C ASP A 250 -6.36 17.12 18.53
N HIS A 251 -7.00 16.83 17.39
CA HIS A 251 -6.69 17.28 16.02
C HIS A 251 -5.34 16.78 15.48
N SER A 252 -5.37 16.14 14.32
CA SER A 252 -4.18 15.88 13.52
C SER A 252 -4.32 16.56 12.16
N ILE A 253 -3.44 17.53 11.90
CA ILE A 253 -3.30 18.25 10.63
C ILE A 253 -2.19 17.55 9.85
N LEU A 254 -2.43 17.04 8.65
CA LEU A 254 -1.37 16.51 7.77
C LEU A 254 -1.23 17.39 6.53
N LEU A 255 -0.06 18.00 6.36
CA LEU A 255 0.30 18.70 5.13
C LEU A 255 1.19 17.78 4.29
N ARG A 256 0.81 17.35 3.07
CA ARG A 256 1.72 16.52 2.24
C ARG A 256 1.43 16.38 0.75
N ILE A 257 2.46 15.89 0.05
CA ILE A 257 2.48 15.37 -1.33
C ILE A 257 1.58 14.12 -1.48
N LEU A 258 1.03 13.94 -2.70
CA LEU A 258 0.08 12.90 -3.13
C LEU A 258 0.43 11.52 -2.56
N ILE A 259 -0.44 10.98 -1.71
CA ILE A 259 -0.32 9.61 -1.21
C ILE A 259 -1.68 9.02 -0.88
N VAL A 260 -1.77 7.70 -0.88
CA VAL A 260 -2.91 6.99 -0.30
C VAL A 260 -2.63 6.60 1.16
N MET A 261 -3.59 6.94 2.03
CA MET A 261 -3.63 6.54 3.43
C MET A 261 -4.79 5.57 3.64
N ASP A 262 -4.49 4.44 4.29
CA ASP A 262 -5.46 3.40 4.61
C ASP A 262 -6.02 3.65 6.01
N PHE A 263 -7.35 3.65 6.13
CA PHE A 263 -8.10 3.73 7.36
C PHE A 263 -8.77 2.40 7.63
N LYS A 264 -8.64 1.86 8.84
CA LYS A 264 -9.23 0.58 9.23
C LYS A 264 -10.04 0.74 10.51
N HIS A 265 -11.30 0.37 10.44
CA HIS A 265 -12.20 0.29 11.57
C HIS A 265 -12.06 -1.08 12.27
N PRO A 266 -12.26 -1.17 13.59
CA PRO A 266 -12.14 -2.44 14.31
C PRO A 266 -13.10 -3.55 13.87
N ASP A 267 -14.21 -3.23 13.21
CA ASP A 267 -15.16 -4.21 12.66
C ASP A 267 -14.71 -4.85 11.32
N GLY A 268 -13.54 -4.46 10.81
CA GLY A 268 -12.98 -4.97 9.56
C GLY A 268 -13.16 -4.04 8.35
N HIS A 269 -13.98 -3.00 8.43
CA HIS A 269 -14.11 -2.03 7.34
C HIS A 269 -12.78 -1.31 7.09
N THR A 270 -12.39 -1.23 5.82
CA THR A 270 -11.17 -0.54 5.38
C THR A 270 -11.51 0.46 4.28
N VAL A 271 -10.99 1.67 4.42
CA VAL A 271 -11.17 2.77 3.46
C VAL A 271 -9.80 3.31 3.06
N ALA A 272 -9.50 3.28 1.76
CA ALA A 272 -8.29 3.91 1.22
C ALA A 272 -8.63 5.33 0.74
N ILE A 273 -7.91 6.32 1.26
CA ILE A 273 -8.16 7.74 1.01
C ILE A 273 -6.97 8.35 0.29
N MET A 274 -7.24 8.99 -0.85
CA MET A 274 -6.24 9.76 -1.56
C MET A 274 -6.07 11.13 -0.89
N LEU A 275 -4.82 11.47 -0.57
CA LEU A 275 -4.42 12.74 0.03
C LEU A 275 -3.57 13.51 -0.99
N PRO A 276 -4.14 14.46 -1.75
CA PRO A 276 -3.42 15.23 -2.77
C PRO A 276 -2.28 16.07 -2.20
N ARG A 277 -1.38 16.56 -3.07
CA ARG A 277 -0.38 17.57 -2.70
C ARG A 277 -1.05 18.82 -2.11
N CYS A 278 -0.38 19.49 -1.18
CA CYS A 278 -0.87 20.72 -0.56
C CYS A 278 -2.26 20.58 0.09
N SER A 279 -2.66 19.36 0.45
CA SER A 279 -3.92 19.12 1.17
C SER A 279 -3.69 19.11 2.68
N LEU A 280 -4.77 19.38 3.41
CA LEU A 280 -4.89 19.28 4.85
C LEU A 280 -5.85 18.14 5.19
N LEU A 281 -5.33 17.07 5.78
CA LEU A 281 -6.15 16.05 6.45
C LEU A 281 -6.44 16.49 7.88
N VAL A 282 -7.71 16.54 8.26
CA VAL A 282 -8.18 16.78 9.62
C VAL A 282 -8.88 15.52 10.14
N MET A 283 -8.41 15.02 11.29
CA MET A 283 -9.04 13.88 11.98
C MET A 283 -9.62 14.34 13.31
N THR A 284 -10.93 14.17 13.47
CA THR A 284 -11.68 14.47 14.70
C THR A 284 -12.64 13.32 15.02
N GLY A 285 -13.11 13.26 16.27
CA GLY A 285 -14.11 12.27 16.68
C GLY A 285 -13.69 10.84 16.36
N GLU A 286 -14.61 10.06 15.81
CA GLU A 286 -14.44 8.63 15.53
C GLU A 286 -13.21 8.34 14.66
N SER A 287 -13.01 9.09 13.58
CA SER A 287 -11.87 8.94 12.67
C SER A 287 -10.52 9.02 13.37
N ARG A 288 -10.43 9.79 14.47
CA ARG A 288 -9.20 9.92 15.26
C ARG A 288 -9.13 8.91 16.40
N TYR A 289 -10.24 8.67 17.08
CA TYR A 289 -10.26 7.91 18.33
C TYR A 289 -10.45 6.40 18.13
N LEU A 290 -11.24 5.99 17.15
CA LEU A 290 -11.61 4.59 16.92
C LEU A 290 -10.90 3.98 15.71
N TRP A 291 -10.81 4.73 14.62
CA TRP A 291 -10.17 4.26 13.40
C TRP A 291 -8.65 4.25 13.53
N THR A 292 -8.02 3.22 12.96
CA THR A 292 -6.57 3.20 12.76
C THR A 292 -6.24 3.73 11.37
N HIS A 293 -5.11 4.43 11.23
CA HIS A 293 -4.66 4.95 9.94
C HIS A 293 -3.21 4.56 9.68
N GLY A 294 -2.86 4.36 8.42
CA GLY A 294 -1.53 3.93 8.03
C GLY A 294 -1.23 4.19 6.57
N ILE A 295 0.04 4.13 6.21
CA ILE A 295 0.48 4.21 4.82
C ILE A 295 1.14 2.90 4.49
N THR A 296 0.46 2.10 3.66
CA THR A 296 1.02 0.82 3.20
C THR A 296 2.34 1.06 2.47
N PRO A 297 3.42 0.35 2.81
CA PRO A 297 4.73 0.52 2.17
C PRO A 297 4.74 -0.09 0.76
N ARG A 298 4.46 0.72 -0.26
CA ARG A 298 4.44 0.34 -1.68
C ARG A 298 5.09 1.39 -2.56
N LYS A 299 5.46 1.01 -3.79
CA LYS A 299 6.05 1.92 -4.80
C LYS A 299 4.99 2.70 -5.58
N TYR A 300 3.82 2.12 -5.76
CA TYR A 300 2.71 2.70 -6.52
C TYR A 300 1.45 2.70 -5.68
N ASP A 301 0.67 3.76 -5.82
CA ASP A 301 -0.73 3.81 -5.38
C ASP A 301 -1.64 3.49 -6.56
N ILE A 302 -2.76 2.81 -6.28
CA ILE A 302 -3.86 2.67 -7.24
C ILE A 302 -4.79 3.85 -7.00
N ILE A 303 -5.00 4.69 -8.01
CA ILE A 303 -5.84 5.88 -7.95
C ILE A 303 -6.85 5.87 -9.10
N GLN A 304 -7.87 6.72 -9.03
CA GLN A 304 -8.72 6.92 -10.20
C GLN A 304 -7.95 7.73 -11.27
N ALA A 305 -8.10 7.40 -12.54
CA ALA A 305 -7.38 8.05 -13.63
C ALA A 305 -7.91 9.48 -13.85
N SER A 306 -9.21 9.72 -13.66
CA SER A 306 -9.77 11.08 -13.60
C SER A 306 -9.26 11.91 -12.40
N GLU A 307 -8.81 11.26 -11.33
CA GLU A 307 -8.28 11.91 -10.12
C GLU A 307 -6.76 12.12 -10.17
N LEU A 308 -6.09 11.96 -11.32
CA LEU A 308 -4.65 12.27 -11.49
C LEU A 308 -4.37 13.75 -11.12
N GLY A 309 -4.20 14.00 -9.83
CA GLY A 309 -3.83 15.29 -9.25
C GLY A 309 -4.96 16.30 -8.97
N GLN A 310 -6.26 15.93 -8.96
CA GLN A 310 -7.31 16.96 -8.93
C GLN A 310 -8.42 16.87 -7.87
N LYS A 311 -8.69 15.71 -7.23
CA LYS A 311 -9.77 15.62 -6.23
C LYS A 311 -9.46 14.64 -5.10
N VAL A 312 -9.89 14.98 -3.89
CA VAL A 312 -9.99 14.06 -2.76
C VAL A 312 -11.17 13.14 -3.01
N GLY A 313 -10.89 11.84 -3.01
CA GLY A 313 -11.90 10.80 -3.05
C GLY A 313 -11.52 9.65 -2.14
N THR A 314 -12.53 8.91 -1.68
CA THR A 314 -12.33 7.51 -1.33
C THR A 314 -12.02 6.77 -2.61
N ILE A 315 -11.00 5.91 -2.59
CA ILE A 315 -10.64 5.10 -3.76
C ILE A 315 -11.71 4.03 -3.91
N THR A 316 -12.81 4.40 -4.56
CA THR A 316 -13.87 3.48 -4.93
C THR A 316 -13.35 2.65 -6.08
N ALA A 317 -13.48 1.32 -6.00
CA ALA A 317 -13.05 0.44 -7.07
C ALA A 317 -14.06 0.44 -8.22
N HIS A 318 -14.37 1.60 -8.78
CA HIS A 318 -14.86 1.65 -10.15
C HIS A 318 -13.69 1.26 -11.05
N VAL A 319 -13.57 -0.05 -11.27
CA VAL A 319 -12.47 -0.71 -11.99
C VAL A 319 -12.21 -0.10 -13.38
N GLY A 320 -13.24 0.53 -13.95
CA GLY A 320 -13.17 1.21 -15.25
C GLY A 320 -12.43 2.52 -15.28
N ASP A 321 -12.02 3.09 -14.15
CA ASP A 321 -11.24 4.33 -14.12
C ASP A 321 -10.05 4.24 -13.16
N LEU A 322 -9.40 3.08 -12.99
CA LEU A 322 -8.23 2.95 -12.10
C LEU A 322 -6.90 2.98 -12.87
N THR A 323 -5.86 3.56 -12.26
CA THR A 323 -4.47 3.57 -12.77
C THR A 323 -3.44 3.56 -11.64
N LEU A 324 -2.17 3.36 -11.99
CA LEU A 324 -1.04 3.47 -11.08
C LEU A 324 -0.54 4.92 -11.00
N ASN A 325 -0.21 5.34 -9.79
CA ASN A 325 0.55 6.56 -9.52
C ASN A 325 1.80 6.24 -8.72
N ARG A 326 2.97 6.58 -9.27
CA ARG A 326 4.26 6.35 -8.62
C ARG A 326 4.40 7.23 -7.39
N ARG A 327 4.81 6.64 -6.26
CA ARG A 327 5.08 7.40 -5.05
C ARG A 327 6.42 8.11 -5.16
N GLU A 328 6.38 9.39 -4.82
CA GLU A 328 7.57 10.24 -4.74
C GLU A 328 8.02 10.45 -3.28
N THR A 329 9.14 11.15 -3.13
CA THR A 329 9.58 11.64 -1.83
C THR A 329 8.52 12.56 -1.24
N ARG A 330 8.26 12.39 0.06
CA ARG A 330 7.10 12.99 0.72
C ARG A 330 7.54 13.45 2.11
N THR A 331 7.18 14.67 2.53
CA THR A 331 7.48 15.22 3.87
C THR A 331 6.23 15.80 4.53
N SER A 332 5.89 15.43 5.78
CA SER A 332 4.63 15.87 6.44
C SER A 332 4.88 16.58 7.69
N PHE A 333 4.01 17.55 7.90
CA PHE A 333 3.81 18.24 9.14
C PHE A 333 2.57 17.65 9.79
N THR A 334 2.73 17.07 10.97
CA THR A 334 1.63 16.56 11.78
C THR A 334 1.49 17.37 13.05
N PHE A 335 0.49 18.25 13.10
CA PHE A 335 0.23 19.11 14.25
C PHE A 335 -0.80 18.50 15.18
N ARG A 336 -0.61 18.67 16.50
CA ARG A 336 -1.48 18.16 17.55
C ARG A 336 -1.54 19.10 18.75
N LYS A 337 -2.64 19.06 19.49
CA LYS A 337 -2.72 19.65 20.83
C LYS A 337 -2.41 18.57 21.88
N VAL A 338 -1.44 18.83 22.76
CA VAL A 338 -1.14 17.95 23.89
C VAL A 338 -2.25 18.06 24.92
N ARG A 339 -2.91 16.93 25.19
CA ARG A 339 -3.96 16.85 26.20
C ARG A 339 -3.35 16.82 27.60
N ARG A 340 -3.81 17.71 28.48
CA ARG A 340 -3.36 17.75 29.89
C ARG A 340 -4.13 16.77 30.77
N SER A 341 -5.46 16.77 30.66
CA SER A 341 -6.34 15.84 31.38
C SER A 341 -6.34 14.42 30.79
N PRO A 342 -6.69 13.38 31.59
CA PRO A 342 -6.95 12.03 31.08
C PRO A 342 -8.05 12.02 30.02
N CYS A 343 -7.96 11.08 29.06
CA CYS A 343 -8.98 10.94 28.03
C CYS A 343 -10.24 10.26 28.53
N ASN A 344 -11.40 10.84 28.20
CA ASN A 344 -12.74 10.36 28.53
C ASN A 344 -13.62 10.20 27.27
N CYS A 345 -13.03 9.85 26.12
CA CYS A 345 -13.78 9.65 24.89
C CYS A 345 -14.79 8.49 25.00
N ILE A 346 -15.78 8.44 24.11
CA ILE A 346 -16.80 7.39 24.06
C ILE A 346 -16.28 6.03 23.53
N TYR A 347 -14.97 5.87 23.36
CA TYR A 347 -14.32 4.68 22.80
C TYR A 347 -13.35 4.04 23.81
N PRO A 348 -13.83 3.53 24.96
CA PRO A 348 -12.98 2.97 26.01
C PRO A 348 -12.14 1.78 25.52
N SER A 349 -12.66 0.99 24.59
CA SER A 349 -12.02 -0.22 24.03
C SER A 349 -10.69 0.04 23.33
N VAL A 350 -10.37 1.28 22.97
CA VAL A 350 -9.12 1.69 22.32
C VAL A 350 -8.44 2.87 23.03
N CYS A 351 -8.99 3.31 24.16
CA CYS A 351 -8.49 4.45 24.93
C CYS A 351 -7.53 4.00 26.04
N ASP A 352 -6.24 4.31 25.88
CA ASP A 352 -5.20 4.04 26.88
C ASP A 352 -5.50 4.62 28.27
N SER A 353 -6.01 5.86 28.35
CA SER A 353 -6.36 6.52 29.61
C SER A 353 -7.49 5.82 30.37
N GLN A 354 -8.43 5.20 29.66
CA GLN A 354 -9.57 4.48 30.27
C GLN A 354 -9.24 3.01 30.53
N LYS A 355 -8.42 2.38 29.69
CA LYS A 355 -7.88 1.03 29.93
C LYS A 355 -6.99 0.99 31.17
N GLY A 356 -6.18 2.02 31.39
CA GLY A 356 -5.32 2.14 32.57
C GLY A 356 -6.11 2.17 33.89
N GLN A 357 -7.38 2.58 33.88
CA GLN A 357 -8.25 2.54 35.07
C GLN A 357 -8.79 1.14 35.37
N GLN A 358 -8.82 0.22 34.38
CA GLN A 358 -9.21 -1.18 34.59
C GLN A 358 -8.03 -2.08 34.99
N SER A 359 -6.79 -1.63 34.81
CA SER A 359 -5.57 -2.43 35.00
C SER A 359 -4.68 -1.94 36.15
N LEU A 360 -5.27 -1.59 37.31
CA LEU A 360 -4.52 -1.38 38.56
C LEU A 360 -3.93 -2.69 39.14
N VAL A 361 -4.09 -3.83 38.46
CA VAL A 361 -3.36 -5.04 38.78
C VAL A 361 -2.00 -4.94 38.10
N GLN A 362 -0.95 -4.61 38.86
CA GLN A 362 0.41 -4.84 38.38
C GLN A 362 0.54 -6.31 37.96
N PRO A 363 1.22 -6.64 36.85
CA PRO A 363 1.47 -8.03 36.50
C PRO A 363 2.26 -8.68 37.64
N SER A 364 1.56 -9.45 38.48
CA SER A 364 2.18 -10.29 39.48
C SER A 364 2.82 -11.48 38.76
N PHE A 365 3.99 -11.90 39.22
CA PHE A 365 4.54 -13.17 38.74
C PHE A 365 3.55 -14.29 39.04
N PRO A 366 3.23 -15.16 38.08
CA PRO A 366 2.33 -16.28 38.31
C PRO A 366 2.90 -17.15 39.42
N HIS A 367 2.10 -17.47 40.43
CA HIS A 367 2.54 -18.23 41.59
C HIS A 367 2.43 -19.75 41.38
N ASN A 368 1.78 -20.17 40.28
CA ASN A 368 1.61 -21.57 39.90
C ASN A 368 1.51 -21.74 38.37
N GLU A 369 1.65 -22.97 37.89
CA GLU A 369 1.59 -23.30 36.45
C GLU A 369 0.25 -22.93 35.79
N MET A 370 -0.85 -23.02 36.52
CA MET A 370 -2.17 -22.69 35.99
C MET A 370 -2.32 -21.20 35.70
N GLU A 371 -1.80 -20.34 36.58
CA GLU A 371 -1.72 -18.89 36.35
C GLU A 371 -0.75 -18.56 35.22
N ALA A 372 0.40 -19.22 35.15
CA ALA A 372 1.36 -19.03 34.07
C ALA A 372 0.76 -19.38 32.71
N SER A 373 0.06 -20.51 32.62
CA SER A 373 -0.64 -20.95 31.40
C SER A 373 -1.76 -19.99 30.99
N LYS A 374 -2.54 -19.47 31.94
CA LYS A 374 -3.56 -18.43 31.64
C LYS A 374 -2.93 -17.13 31.15
N LEU A 375 -1.82 -16.73 31.74
CA LEU A 375 -1.08 -15.54 31.34
C LEU A 375 -0.51 -15.71 29.92
N GLU A 376 0.09 -16.87 29.62
CA GLU A 376 0.58 -17.22 28.28
C GLU A 376 -0.56 -17.28 27.26
N GLN A 377 -1.71 -17.84 27.63
CA GLN A 377 -2.88 -17.88 26.77
C GLN A 377 -3.36 -16.48 26.37
N GLU A 378 -3.45 -15.55 27.33
CA GLU A 378 -3.98 -14.21 27.08
C GLU A 378 -2.96 -13.29 26.38
N TYR A 379 -1.69 -13.33 26.80
CA TYR A 379 -0.68 -12.38 26.31
C TYR A 379 0.23 -12.93 25.20
N VAL A 380 0.26 -14.24 24.98
CA VAL A 380 1.01 -14.88 23.89
C VAL A 380 0.04 -15.47 22.88
N HIS A 381 -0.68 -16.54 23.21
CA HIS A 381 -1.47 -17.28 22.21
C HIS A 381 -2.52 -16.42 21.53
N LYS A 382 -3.35 -15.71 22.30
CA LYS A 382 -4.40 -14.84 21.77
C LYS A 382 -3.84 -13.68 20.94
N VAL A 383 -2.73 -13.09 21.37
CA VAL A 383 -2.05 -12.03 20.61
C VAL A 383 -1.54 -12.57 19.28
N TYR A 384 -0.92 -13.76 19.26
CA TYR A 384 -0.44 -14.38 18.03
C TYR A 384 -1.58 -14.74 17.09
N GLU A 385 -2.69 -15.27 17.61
CA GLU A 385 -3.89 -15.59 16.83
C GLU A 385 -4.51 -14.33 16.20
N GLU A 386 -4.67 -13.26 16.99
CA GLU A 386 -5.21 -11.97 16.52
C GLU A 386 -4.35 -11.35 15.40
N ILE A 387 -3.03 -11.50 15.46
CA ILE A 387 -2.12 -10.95 14.43
C ILE A 387 -1.83 -11.92 13.28
N ALA A 388 -2.21 -13.21 13.39
CA ALA A 388 -1.81 -14.25 12.44
C ALA A 388 -2.22 -13.94 11.00
N THR A 389 -3.48 -13.53 10.76
CA THR A 389 -3.98 -13.21 9.41
C THR A 389 -3.24 -12.02 8.79
N HIS A 390 -2.97 -10.99 9.59
CA HIS A 390 -2.20 -9.82 9.15
C HIS A 390 -0.73 -10.17 8.91
N PHE A 391 -0.15 -11.04 9.74
CA PHE A 391 1.22 -11.50 9.60
C PHE A 391 1.41 -12.35 8.33
N SER A 392 0.45 -13.23 8.04
CA SER A 392 0.43 -14.07 6.83
C SER A 392 0.34 -13.25 5.54
N SER A 393 -0.53 -12.23 5.52
CA SER A 393 -0.77 -11.38 4.34
C SER A 393 0.33 -10.35 4.04
N THR A 394 1.17 -9.99 5.00
CA THR A 394 2.17 -8.92 4.83
C THR A 394 3.57 -9.40 4.49
N ARG A 395 3.82 -10.72 4.49
CA ARG A 395 5.18 -11.30 4.40
C ARG A 395 5.36 -12.30 3.25
N HIS A 396 4.74 -12.10 2.10
CA HIS A 396 4.86 -13.02 0.96
C HIS A 396 6.26 -13.08 0.33
N SER A 397 7.08 -12.02 0.41
CA SER A 397 8.39 -12.03 -0.24
C SER A 397 9.44 -12.82 0.57
N PRO A 398 10.11 -13.80 -0.06
CA PRO A 398 11.27 -14.46 0.52
C PRO A 398 12.43 -13.49 0.73
N TRP A 399 13.18 -13.64 1.81
CA TRP A 399 14.38 -12.85 2.04
C TRP A 399 15.54 -13.31 1.14
N PRO A 400 16.20 -12.42 0.40
CA PRO A 400 17.21 -12.80 -0.59
C PRO A 400 18.32 -13.72 -0.07
N ARG A 401 18.83 -13.46 1.15
CA ARG A 401 19.87 -14.32 1.76
C ARG A 401 19.39 -15.73 2.08
N ILE A 402 18.12 -15.88 2.45
CA ILE A 402 17.52 -17.20 2.71
C ILE A 402 17.28 -17.93 1.38
N VAL A 403 16.84 -17.22 0.35
CA VAL A 403 16.72 -17.78 -1.01
C VAL A 403 18.06 -18.30 -1.52
N GLU A 404 19.11 -17.50 -1.36
CA GLU A 404 20.47 -17.85 -1.77
C GLU A 404 20.98 -19.08 -1.00
N PHE A 405 20.80 -19.10 0.32
CA PHE A 405 21.11 -20.27 1.15
C PHE A 405 20.37 -21.53 0.66
N LEU A 406 19.05 -21.47 0.50
CA LEU A 406 18.25 -22.61 0.04
C LEU A 406 18.67 -23.09 -1.35
N ARG A 407 19.07 -22.18 -2.24
CA ARG A 407 19.57 -22.54 -3.58
C ARG A 407 20.99 -23.12 -3.58
N SER A 408 21.78 -22.82 -2.55
CA SER A 408 23.14 -23.34 -2.40
C SER A 408 23.20 -24.77 -1.84
N LEU A 409 22.08 -25.26 -1.29
CA LEU A 409 22.01 -26.59 -0.71
C LEU A 409 22.06 -27.68 -1.80
N PRO A 410 22.77 -28.80 -1.56
CA PRO A 410 22.81 -29.93 -2.49
C PRO A 410 21.42 -30.53 -2.76
N THR A 411 21.22 -31.07 -3.96
CA THR A 411 20.01 -31.83 -4.34
C THR A 411 19.74 -32.96 -3.34
N GLY A 412 18.48 -33.09 -2.95
CA GLY A 412 18.02 -34.10 -1.98
C GLY A 412 18.22 -33.71 -0.52
N SER A 413 18.73 -32.51 -0.22
CA SER A 413 18.82 -32.06 1.17
C SER A 413 17.43 -31.90 1.79
N ILE A 414 17.31 -32.28 3.05
CA ILE A 414 16.09 -32.13 3.85
C ILE A 414 16.17 -30.82 4.62
N VAL A 415 15.14 -29.99 4.51
CA VAL A 415 15.05 -28.70 5.20
C VAL A 415 13.73 -28.62 5.96
N ALA A 416 13.79 -28.37 7.27
CA ALA A 416 12.62 -28.10 8.08
C ALA A 416 12.51 -26.59 8.36
N ASP A 417 11.42 -25.96 7.91
CA ASP A 417 11.15 -24.54 8.16
C ASP A 417 10.20 -24.39 9.36
N ILE A 418 10.77 -24.41 10.56
CA ILE A 418 10.00 -24.40 11.81
C ILE A 418 9.47 -22.99 12.08
N GLY A 419 8.15 -22.86 12.23
CA GLY A 419 7.50 -21.56 12.38
C GLY A 419 7.42 -20.78 11.06
N CYS A 420 7.40 -21.49 9.91
CA CYS A 420 7.37 -20.91 8.56
C CYS A 420 6.17 -20.00 8.26
N GLY A 421 5.15 -20.01 9.12
CA GLY A 421 3.95 -19.20 8.97
C GLY A 421 3.19 -19.55 7.70
N ASN A 422 3.28 -18.71 6.67
CA ASN A 422 2.61 -18.91 5.38
C ASN A 422 3.42 -19.77 4.39
N GLY A 423 4.54 -20.35 4.82
CA GLY A 423 5.34 -21.25 3.99
C GLY A 423 6.02 -20.55 2.81
N LYS A 424 6.30 -19.25 2.88
CA LYS A 424 6.86 -18.47 1.76
C LYS A 424 8.19 -18.98 1.21
N TYR A 425 8.92 -19.80 1.97
CA TYR A 425 10.18 -20.40 1.56
C TYR A 425 10.03 -21.79 0.93
N LEU A 426 8.86 -22.40 1.06
CA LEU A 426 8.54 -23.69 0.46
C LEU A 426 8.52 -23.58 -1.07
N GLY A 427 9.17 -24.53 -1.74
CA GLY A 427 9.22 -24.57 -3.21
C GLY A 427 10.16 -23.54 -3.85
N ILE A 428 11.01 -22.87 -3.09
CA ILE A 428 12.04 -21.97 -3.65
C ILE A 428 13.12 -22.74 -4.42
N ASN A 429 13.43 -23.95 -3.96
CA ASN A 429 14.33 -24.88 -4.61
C ASN A 429 13.60 -26.23 -4.72
N GLU A 430 13.23 -26.61 -5.94
CA GLU A 430 12.47 -27.85 -6.22
C GLU A 430 13.33 -29.12 -5.99
N ASP A 431 14.65 -28.96 -5.87
CA ASP A 431 15.59 -30.05 -5.61
C ASP A 431 15.72 -30.40 -4.12
N LEU A 432 15.02 -29.69 -3.24
CA LEU A 432 15.03 -29.92 -1.78
C LEU A 432 13.77 -30.61 -1.30
N TYR A 433 13.91 -31.43 -0.27
CA TYR A 433 12.77 -31.97 0.46
C TYR A 433 12.47 -31.05 1.66
N MET A 434 11.52 -30.14 1.48
CA MET A 434 11.15 -29.16 2.50
C MET A 434 9.92 -29.60 3.31
N VAL A 435 9.99 -29.46 4.64
CA VAL A 435 8.93 -29.79 5.60
C VAL A 435 8.54 -28.56 6.42
#